data_AF-A0A2U0I100-F1
#
_entry.id   AF-A0A2U0I100-F1
#
_cell.length_a   1.000
_cell.length_b   1.000
_cell.length_c   1.000
_cell.angle_alpha   90.00
_cell.angle_beta   90.00
_cell.angle_gamma   90.00
#
_symmetry.space_group_name_H-M   'P 1'
#
loop_
_entity.id
_entity.type
_entity.pdbx_description
1 polymer ?
#
loop_
_entity_poly.entity_id
_entity_poly.type
_entity_poly.pdbx_seq_one_letter_code
_entity_poly.pdbx_strand_id
1 'polypeptide(L)'
;MKQKLLFIFSVFLSCILSYAQEVNDDGLLYHNGLLSLTYTKAIYKNDTIYNAHKEEQKVLKDGGAQELLKEGVKPYVNIKYVPISLIGNILSYERMQDDYWGGVIGISSAISVINVATQEPYSVLNIVEEASLLKAIKNDTYVTNSSGVDSTKLQQAKTFEDVLTLLNDQLQYPSTHFTLYSYAILDYNKTENKLALRLIRKKSYSHLPSFLQLGIKVTPNKEFAEKLKQNNNFYMGTFLKGRVTHQSFYKKF
;
A
#
# COMPACT_ATOMS: atom_id res chain seq x y z
N MET A 1 -13.01 -45.97 33.87
CA MET A 1 -11.76 -45.18 33.89
C MET A 1 -11.16 -44.91 32.50
N LYS A 2 -11.21 -45.85 31.54
CA LYS A 2 -10.61 -45.68 30.20
C LYS A 2 -11.26 -44.59 29.30
N GLN A 3 -12.56 -44.32 29.43
CA GLN A 3 -13.24 -43.29 28.61
C GLN A 3 -12.95 -41.84 29.02
N LYS A 4 -12.67 -41.57 30.31
CA LYS A 4 -12.29 -40.21 30.76
C LYS A 4 -10.87 -39.82 30.31
N LEU A 5 -9.99 -40.81 30.10
CA LEU A 5 -8.62 -40.56 29.63
C LEU A 5 -8.58 -40.19 28.14
N LEU A 6 -9.50 -40.74 27.32
CA LEU A 6 -9.56 -40.46 25.88
C LEU A 6 -10.03 -39.04 25.56
N PHE A 7 -10.94 -38.49 26.37
CA PHE A 7 -11.49 -37.14 26.18
C PHE A 7 -10.50 -36.03 26.59
N ILE A 8 -9.71 -36.28 27.65
CA ILE A 8 -8.65 -35.36 28.07
C ILE A 8 -7.53 -35.32 27.02
N PHE A 9 -7.24 -36.45 26.36
CA PHE A 9 -6.25 -36.50 25.29
C PHE A 9 -6.72 -35.78 24.00
N SER A 10 -8.01 -35.82 23.65
CA SER A 10 -8.49 -35.10 22.45
C SER A 10 -8.55 -33.58 22.64
N VAL A 11 -8.86 -33.10 23.85
CA VAL A 11 -8.85 -31.66 24.17
C VAL A 11 -7.42 -31.14 24.22
N PHE A 12 -6.47 -31.89 24.81
CA PHE A 12 -5.05 -31.51 24.78
C PHE A 12 -4.47 -31.54 23.36
N LEU A 13 -4.84 -32.51 22.51
CA LEU A 13 -4.36 -32.58 21.13
C LEU A 13 -4.94 -31.45 20.24
N SER A 14 -6.18 -31.00 20.49
CA SER A 14 -6.73 -29.81 19.82
C SER A 14 -6.07 -28.50 20.24
N CYS A 15 -5.62 -28.39 21.51
CA CYS A 15 -4.89 -27.23 21.98
C CYS A 15 -3.44 -27.20 21.44
N ILE A 16 -2.79 -28.35 21.29
CA ILE A 16 -1.43 -28.44 20.74
C ILE A 16 -1.41 -28.21 19.22
N LEU A 17 -2.47 -28.61 18.49
CA LEU A 17 -2.60 -28.32 17.05
C LEU A 17 -3.06 -26.88 16.74
N SER A 18 -3.52 -26.13 17.74
CA SER A 18 -3.83 -24.70 17.60
C SER A 18 -2.61 -23.80 17.88
N TYR A 19 -1.48 -24.37 18.30
CA TYR A 19 -0.30 -23.63 18.76
C TYR A 19 0.97 -23.87 17.92
N ALA A 20 0.83 -24.51 16.75
CA ALA A 20 1.77 -24.30 15.66
C ALA A 20 1.36 -23.05 14.85
N GLN A 21 1.10 -21.95 15.55
CA GLN A 21 1.24 -20.64 14.94
C GLN A 21 2.73 -20.47 14.71
N GLU A 22 3.15 -20.45 13.45
CA GLU A 22 4.35 -19.71 13.06
C GLU A 22 4.16 -18.29 13.58
N VAL A 23 4.68 -18.03 14.77
CA VAL A 23 4.95 -16.67 15.26
C VAL A 23 6.16 -16.20 14.45
N ASN A 24 5.93 -15.93 13.17
CA ASN A 24 6.70 -14.91 12.50
C ASN A 24 6.42 -13.61 13.26
N ASP A 25 7.48 -12.87 13.55
CA ASP A 25 7.56 -11.62 14.33
C ASP A 25 6.80 -10.46 13.65
N ASP A 26 5.55 -10.72 13.28
CA ASP A 26 4.72 -9.87 12.45
C ASP A 26 3.79 -9.03 13.33
N GLY A 27 4.37 -8.43 14.37
CA GLY A 27 3.68 -7.81 15.49
C GLY A 27 2.41 -7.05 15.08
N LEU A 28 1.32 -7.30 15.82
CA LEU A 28 0.02 -6.67 15.60
C LEU A 28 0.19 -5.16 15.45
N LEU A 29 -0.17 -4.64 14.29
CA LEU A 29 -0.06 -3.21 13.99
C LEU A 29 -1.31 -2.48 14.44
N TYR A 30 -2.49 -2.99 14.10
CA TYR A 30 -3.76 -2.35 14.43
C TYR A 30 -4.85 -3.37 14.71
N HIS A 31 -5.71 -3.08 15.68
CA HIS A 31 -6.92 -3.85 15.94
C HIS A 31 -8.04 -2.98 16.52
N ASN A 32 -9.28 -3.19 16.07
CA ASN A 32 -10.47 -2.51 16.61
C ASN A 32 -11.69 -3.45 16.78
N GLY A 33 -11.46 -4.75 16.91
CA GLY A 33 -12.52 -5.77 16.97
C GLY A 33 -13.05 -6.22 15.61
N LEU A 34 -13.13 -5.32 14.61
CA LEU A 34 -13.57 -5.66 13.25
C LEU A 34 -12.41 -5.84 12.28
N LEU A 35 -11.36 -5.02 12.42
CA LEU A 35 -10.16 -5.03 11.60
C LEU A 35 -8.97 -5.50 12.43
N SER A 36 -8.12 -6.33 11.83
CA SER A 36 -6.79 -6.68 12.34
C SER A 36 -5.78 -6.49 11.22
N LEU A 37 -4.68 -5.78 11.48
CA LEU A 37 -3.61 -5.53 10.52
C LEU A 37 -2.26 -5.99 11.09
N THR A 38 -1.49 -6.71 10.27
CA THR A 38 -0.08 -7.06 10.47
C THR A 38 0.68 -6.83 9.16
N TYR A 39 2.01 -7.03 9.13
CA TYR A 39 2.75 -6.91 7.86
C TYR A 39 2.51 -8.07 6.90
N THR A 40 1.95 -9.19 7.34
CA THR A 40 1.69 -10.35 6.49
C THR A 40 0.21 -10.63 6.29
N LYS A 41 -0.67 -10.07 7.12
CA LYS A 41 -2.11 -10.37 7.06
C LYS A 41 -2.99 -9.18 7.47
N ALA A 42 -4.10 -9.01 6.77
CA ALA A 42 -5.19 -8.15 7.20
C ALA A 42 -6.53 -8.88 7.10
N ILE A 43 -7.37 -8.70 8.13
CA ILE A 43 -8.69 -9.33 8.22
C ILE A 43 -9.71 -8.27 8.63
N TYR A 44 -10.81 -8.15 7.89
CA TYR A 44 -11.97 -7.33 8.23
C TYR A 44 -13.21 -8.21 8.34
N LYS A 45 -13.89 -8.26 9.50
CA LYS A 45 -15.11 -9.08 9.71
C LYS A 45 -14.97 -10.54 9.26
N ASN A 46 -13.80 -11.14 9.47
CA ASN A 46 -13.39 -12.49 9.03
C ASN A 46 -13.00 -12.62 7.55
N ASP A 47 -13.21 -11.60 6.72
CA ASP A 47 -12.73 -11.57 5.35
C ASP A 47 -11.26 -11.18 5.28
N THR A 48 -10.48 -11.93 4.52
CA THR A 48 -9.05 -11.64 4.33
C THR A 48 -8.90 -10.53 3.30
N ILE A 49 -8.33 -9.40 3.73
CA ILE A 49 -7.98 -8.27 2.86
C ILE A 49 -6.68 -8.59 2.11
N TYR A 50 -5.66 -9.02 2.83
CA TYR A 50 -4.42 -9.53 2.24
C TYR A 50 -3.81 -10.63 3.11
N ASN A 51 -3.03 -11.50 2.47
CA ASN A 51 -2.29 -12.58 3.10
C ASN A 51 -1.02 -12.87 2.29
N ALA A 52 0.12 -12.39 2.80
CA ALA A 52 1.42 -12.53 2.17
C ALA A 52 1.77 -13.98 1.89
N HIS A 53 1.61 -14.87 2.87
CA HIS A 53 1.94 -16.28 2.70
C HIS A 53 1.11 -16.94 1.59
N LYS A 54 -0.21 -16.69 1.57
CA LYS A 54 -1.08 -17.22 0.51
C LYS A 54 -0.65 -16.73 -0.87
N GLU A 55 -0.19 -15.49 -0.95
CA GLU A 55 0.27 -14.89 -2.19
C GLU A 55 1.65 -15.39 -2.62
N GLU A 56 2.61 -15.53 -1.70
CA GLU A 56 3.92 -16.14 -1.95
C GLU A 56 3.75 -17.54 -2.54
N GLN A 57 2.86 -18.34 -1.94
CA GLN A 57 2.53 -19.68 -2.44
C GLN A 57 1.88 -19.63 -3.83
N LYS A 58 1.15 -18.57 -4.17
CA LYS A 58 0.60 -18.40 -5.51
C LYS A 58 1.72 -18.10 -6.52
N VAL A 59 2.58 -17.13 -6.22
CA VAL A 59 3.72 -16.76 -7.08
C VAL A 59 4.64 -17.97 -7.32
N LEU A 60 4.92 -18.76 -6.29
CA LEU A 60 5.74 -19.98 -6.40
C LEU A 60 5.05 -21.14 -7.14
N LYS A 61 3.72 -21.10 -7.32
CA LYS A 61 2.98 -22.11 -8.12
C LYS A 61 2.86 -21.70 -9.58
N ASP A 62 3.09 -20.44 -9.91
CA ASP A 62 3.06 -19.95 -11.28
C ASP A 62 4.30 -20.44 -12.07
N GLY A 63 4.14 -20.58 -13.40
CA GLY A 63 4.98 -21.45 -14.25
C GLY A 63 6.50 -21.27 -14.17
N GLY A 64 7.00 -20.05 -13.96
CA GLY A 64 8.45 -19.79 -13.89
C GLY A 64 9.14 -20.39 -12.65
N ALA A 65 8.42 -20.54 -11.53
CA ALA A 65 8.99 -21.15 -10.32
C ALA A 65 9.16 -22.66 -10.45
N GLN A 66 8.18 -23.29 -11.08
CA GLN A 66 8.13 -24.74 -11.23
C GLN A 66 9.20 -25.24 -12.20
N GLU A 67 9.57 -24.43 -13.20
CA GLU A 67 10.68 -24.74 -14.11
C GLU A 67 12.03 -24.69 -13.41
N LEU A 68 12.32 -23.62 -12.66
CA LEU A 68 13.54 -23.51 -11.86
C LEU A 68 13.70 -24.65 -10.85
N LEU A 69 12.61 -25.05 -10.20
CA LEU A 69 12.62 -26.17 -9.26
C LEU A 69 13.02 -27.50 -9.93
N LYS A 70 12.63 -27.73 -11.19
CA LYS A 70 13.05 -28.93 -11.96
C LYS A 70 14.55 -28.92 -12.27
N GLU A 71 15.12 -27.74 -12.44
CA GLU A 71 16.56 -27.53 -12.67
C GLU A 71 17.38 -27.55 -11.36
N GLY A 72 16.73 -27.82 -10.21
CA GLY A 72 17.38 -27.84 -8.90
C GLY A 72 17.62 -26.45 -8.29
N VAL A 73 17.11 -25.40 -8.93
CA VAL A 73 17.16 -24.02 -8.43
C VAL A 73 15.98 -23.78 -7.49
N LYS A 74 16.25 -23.21 -6.31
CA LYS A 74 15.21 -22.87 -5.33
C LYS A 74 14.83 -21.39 -5.48
N PRO A 75 13.71 -21.05 -6.14
CA PRO A 75 13.21 -19.69 -6.12
C PRO A 75 12.77 -19.31 -4.70
N TYR A 76 12.84 -18.02 -4.39
CA TYR A 76 12.37 -17.45 -3.13
C TYR A 76 11.50 -16.24 -3.43
N VAL A 77 10.42 -16.09 -2.68
CA VAL A 77 9.52 -14.94 -2.75
C VAL A 77 9.17 -14.59 -1.31
N ASN A 78 9.27 -13.31 -0.97
CA ASN A 78 8.87 -12.77 0.33
C ASN A 78 8.05 -11.51 0.11
N ILE A 79 6.82 -11.55 0.59
CA ILE A 79 5.84 -10.50 0.44
C ILE A 79 5.55 -9.90 1.80
N LYS A 80 5.50 -8.56 1.85
CA LYS A 80 5.08 -7.82 3.03
C LYS A 80 4.13 -6.71 2.63
N TYR A 81 3.24 -6.36 3.55
CA TYR A 81 2.25 -5.32 3.42
C TYR A 81 2.51 -4.31 4.51
N VAL A 82 2.81 -3.07 4.16
CA VAL A 82 3.04 -2.00 5.13
C VAL A 82 1.80 -1.12 5.16
N PRO A 83 0.94 -1.20 6.19
CA PRO A 83 -0.15 -0.25 6.36
C PRO A 83 0.40 1.17 6.51
N ILE A 84 -0.12 2.10 5.72
CA ILE A 84 0.33 3.50 5.71
C ILE A 84 -0.69 4.40 6.41
N SER A 85 -1.98 4.23 6.14
CA SER A 85 -3.03 5.06 6.74
C SER A 85 -4.37 4.33 6.77
N LEU A 86 -5.19 4.63 7.78
CA LEU A 86 -6.58 4.16 7.89
C LEU A 86 -7.48 5.30 8.35
N ILE A 87 -8.46 5.66 7.52
CA ILE A 87 -9.47 6.69 7.78
C ILE A 87 -10.84 6.05 7.64
N GLY A 88 -11.50 5.77 8.77
CA GLY A 88 -12.72 4.95 8.76
C GLY A 88 -12.43 3.56 8.15
N ASN A 89 -13.08 3.25 7.02
CA ASN A 89 -12.84 2.01 6.28
C ASN A 89 -11.82 2.15 5.14
N ILE A 90 -11.18 3.30 4.97
CA ILE A 90 -10.26 3.53 3.85
C ILE A 90 -8.84 3.22 4.29
N LEU A 91 -8.27 2.13 3.77
CA LEU A 91 -6.92 1.66 4.09
C LEU A 91 -6.00 1.88 2.89
N SER A 92 -4.88 2.57 3.11
CA SER A 92 -3.75 2.58 2.19
C SER A 92 -2.62 1.70 2.71
N TYR A 93 -2.06 0.83 1.88
CA TYR A 93 -0.90 0.02 2.23
C TYR A 93 0.07 -0.13 1.06
N GLU A 94 1.35 -0.35 1.37
CA GLU A 94 2.39 -0.72 0.40
C GLU A 94 2.59 -2.23 0.41
N ARG A 95 2.33 -2.88 -0.72
CA ARG A 95 2.74 -4.26 -0.95
C ARG A 95 4.17 -4.27 -1.47
N MET A 96 5.09 -4.84 -0.71
CA MET A 96 6.48 -5.07 -1.06
C MET A 96 6.68 -6.55 -1.42
N GLN A 97 7.49 -6.81 -2.44
CA GLN A 97 7.91 -8.17 -2.80
C GLN A 97 9.39 -8.15 -3.10
N ASP A 98 10.12 -9.01 -2.39
CA ASP A 98 11.50 -9.38 -2.69
C ASP A 98 11.47 -10.80 -3.24
N ASP A 99 12.09 -11.03 -4.39
CA ASP A 99 12.17 -12.36 -4.98
C ASP A 99 13.54 -12.67 -5.58
N TYR A 100 13.79 -13.98 -5.73
CA TYR A 100 14.99 -14.55 -6.30
C TYR A 100 14.62 -15.68 -7.24
N TRP A 101 15.11 -15.59 -8.48
CA TRP A 101 14.79 -16.49 -9.58
C TRP A 101 16.07 -17.05 -10.22
N GLY A 102 16.91 -17.73 -9.44
CA GLY A 102 18.10 -18.41 -9.99
C GLY A 102 19.23 -17.48 -10.43
N GLY A 103 19.43 -16.37 -9.72
CA GLY A 103 20.49 -15.39 -9.99
C GLY A 103 19.93 -14.00 -10.28
N VAL A 104 18.64 -13.90 -10.59
CA VAL A 104 17.92 -12.63 -10.75
C VAL A 104 17.24 -12.27 -9.44
N ILE A 105 17.58 -11.11 -8.88
CA ILE A 105 16.91 -10.53 -7.71
C ILE A 105 15.90 -9.51 -8.23
N GLY A 106 14.62 -9.72 -7.91
CA GLY A 106 13.56 -8.75 -8.16
C GLY A 106 13.11 -8.09 -6.87
N ILE A 107 12.88 -6.78 -6.92
CA ILE A 107 12.23 -6.03 -5.86
C ILE A 107 11.11 -5.22 -6.50
N SER A 108 9.90 -5.37 -5.98
CA SER A 108 8.75 -4.57 -6.41
C SER A 108 8.01 -4.00 -5.22
N SER A 109 7.39 -2.84 -5.45
CA SER A 109 6.54 -2.17 -4.47
C SER A 109 5.36 -1.52 -5.18
N ALA A 110 4.17 -1.67 -4.61
CA ALA A 110 2.97 -1.02 -5.09
C ALA A 110 2.15 -0.54 -3.91
N ILE A 111 1.66 0.70 -3.98
CA ILE A 111 0.70 1.20 -3.01
C ILE A 111 -0.70 1.02 -3.56
N SER A 112 -1.60 0.63 -2.68
CA SER A 112 -3.01 0.46 -2.99
C SER A 112 -3.84 1.11 -1.89
N VAL A 113 -4.91 1.78 -2.30
CA VAL A 113 -5.93 2.29 -1.39
C VAL A 113 -7.23 1.57 -1.69
N ILE A 114 -7.83 1.02 -0.64
CA ILE A 114 -9.08 0.26 -0.73
C ILE A 114 -10.06 0.70 0.35
N ASN A 115 -11.34 0.42 0.12
CA ASN A 115 -12.31 0.38 1.20
C ASN A 115 -12.32 -1.04 1.80
N VAL A 116 -11.89 -1.21 3.05
CA VAL A 116 -11.77 -2.54 3.68
C VAL A 116 -13.11 -3.27 3.85
N ALA A 117 -14.23 -2.54 3.82
CA ALA A 117 -15.55 -3.15 3.94
C ALA A 117 -16.05 -3.73 2.61
N THR A 118 -15.69 -3.12 1.47
CA THR A 118 -16.09 -3.60 0.13
C THR A 118 -14.95 -4.32 -0.61
N GLN A 119 -13.72 -4.16 -0.14
CA GLN A 119 -12.46 -4.58 -0.78
C GLN A 119 -12.21 -3.96 -2.16
N GLU A 120 -13.00 -2.95 -2.54
CA GLU A 120 -12.86 -2.26 -3.82
C GLU A 120 -11.75 -1.19 -3.76
N PRO A 121 -11.02 -0.97 -4.87
CA PRO A 121 -10.11 0.16 -5.01
C PRO A 121 -10.81 1.49 -4.70
N TYR A 122 -10.12 2.37 -3.97
CA TYR A 122 -10.68 3.65 -3.55
C TYR A 122 -9.88 4.81 -4.14
N SER A 123 -10.47 5.51 -5.10
CA SER A 123 -9.78 6.56 -5.88
C SER A 123 -9.47 7.78 -5.01
N VAL A 124 -8.36 8.47 -5.31
CA VAL A 124 -8.05 9.77 -4.71
C VAL A 124 -9.16 10.79 -4.99
N LEU A 125 -9.85 10.69 -6.13
CA LEU A 125 -10.98 11.55 -6.48
C LEU A 125 -12.21 11.31 -5.58
N ASN A 126 -12.27 10.18 -4.86
CA ASN A 126 -13.31 9.96 -3.84
C ASN A 126 -13.06 10.76 -2.56
N ILE A 127 -11.85 11.29 -2.34
CA ILE A 127 -11.47 11.95 -1.09
C ILE A 127 -11.11 13.43 -1.23
N VAL A 128 -10.85 13.91 -2.44
CA VAL A 128 -10.51 15.31 -2.70
C VAL A 128 -11.37 15.92 -3.78
N GLU A 129 -11.47 17.25 -3.75
CA GLU A 129 -11.96 18.02 -4.88
C GLU A 129 -10.90 17.98 -6.01
N GLU A 130 -11.28 17.51 -7.20
CA GLU A 130 -10.34 17.39 -8.34
C GLU A 130 -9.68 18.72 -8.68
N ALA A 131 -10.43 19.83 -8.62
CA ALA A 131 -9.89 21.17 -8.82
C ALA A 131 -8.77 21.51 -7.82
N SER A 132 -8.85 21.04 -6.57
CA SER A 132 -7.78 21.22 -5.60
C SER A 132 -6.55 20.40 -5.94
N LEU A 133 -6.74 19.19 -6.47
CA LEU A 133 -5.66 18.28 -6.88
C LEU A 133 -4.90 18.85 -8.08
N LEU A 134 -5.64 19.29 -9.10
CA LEU A 134 -5.10 19.99 -10.27
C LEU A 134 -4.33 21.23 -9.88
N LYS A 135 -4.92 22.07 -9.01
CA LYS A 135 -4.25 23.28 -8.52
C LYS A 135 -2.95 22.94 -7.79
N ALA A 136 -2.94 21.91 -6.95
CA ALA A 136 -1.73 21.54 -6.21
C ALA A 136 -0.61 21.10 -7.15
N ILE A 137 -0.90 20.23 -8.12
CA ILE A 137 0.10 19.67 -9.04
C ILE A 137 0.61 20.72 -10.03
N LYS A 138 -0.28 21.55 -10.60
CA LYS A 138 0.09 22.61 -11.54
C LYS A 138 0.97 23.71 -10.92
N ASN A 139 0.94 23.83 -9.59
CA ASN A 139 1.76 24.80 -8.84
C ASN A 139 2.96 24.15 -8.15
N ASP A 140 3.15 22.83 -8.28
CA ASP A 140 4.30 22.14 -7.69
C ASP A 140 5.55 22.44 -8.52
N THR A 141 6.55 23.09 -7.91
CA THR A 141 7.70 23.57 -8.68
C THR A 141 8.58 22.44 -9.19
N TYR A 142 8.57 21.27 -8.56
CA TYR A 142 9.29 20.12 -9.07
C TYR A 142 8.60 19.58 -10.33
N VAL A 143 7.27 19.49 -10.30
CA VAL A 143 6.49 19.12 -11.49
C VAL A 143 6.69 20.15 -12.60
N THR A 144 6.60 21.45 -12.32
CA THR A 144 6.69 22.48 -13.35
C THR A 144 8.12 22.70 -13.90
N ASN A 145 9.16 22.47 -13.10
CA ASN A 145 10.53 22.89 -13.46
C ASN A 145 11.54 21.74 -13.54
N SER A 146 11.24 20.55 -13.01
CA SER A 146 12.25 19.49 -12.81
C SER A 146 11.83 18.11 -13.27
N SER A 147 10.54 17.90 -13.58
CA SER A 147 10.01 16.58 -13.94
C SER A 147 10.14 16.21 -15.42
N GLY A 148 10.59 17.14 -16.28
CA GLY A 148 10.58 16.97 -17.73
C GLY A 148 9.18 17.09 -18.36
N VAL A 149 8.13 17.28 -17.55
CA VAL A 149 6.77 17.53 -18.04
C VAL A 149 6.70 18.88 -18.73
N ASP A 150 6.08 18.89 -19.92
CA ASP A 150 5.76 20.12 -20.65
C ASP A 150 4.82 20.99 -19.81
N SER A 151 5.36 22.09 -19.29
CA SER A 151 4.63 23.00 -18.41
C SER A 151 3.42 23.63 -19.09
N THR A 152 3.47 23.85 -20.41
CA THR A 152 2.34 24.40 -21.18
C THR A 152 1.21 23.39 -21.23
N LYS A 153 1.51 22.12 -21.55
CA LYS A 153 0.51 21.04 -21.53
C LYS A 153 -0.04 20.79 -20.14
N LEU A 154 0.82 20.83 -19.11
CA LEU A 154 0.41 20.70 -17.72
C LEU A 154 -0.59 21.78 -17.32
N GLN A 155 -0.36 23.05 -17.71
CA GLN A 155 -1.31 24.13 -17.41
C GLN A 155 -2.64 23.95 -18.15
N GLN A 156 -2.62 23.38 -19.35
CA GLN A 156 -3.81 23.12 -20.18
C GLN A 156 -4.62 21.89 -19.74
N ALA A 157 -4.03 20.95 -19.00
CA ALA A 157 -4.69 19.75 -18.49
C ALA A 157 -5.98 20.10 -17.72
N LYS A 158 -7.10 19.47 -18.05
CA LYS A 158 -8.42 19.80 -17.46
C LYS A 158 -8.85 18.81 -16.40
N THR A 159 -8.39 17.58 -16.52
CA THR A 159 -8.70 16.48 -15.61
C THR A 159 -7.44 15.98 -14.92
N PHE A 160 -7.61 15.32 -13.78
CA PHE A 160 -6.50 14.67 -13.09
C PHE A 160 -5.95 13.51 -13.93
N GLU A 161 -6.77 12.84 -14.73
CA GLU A 161 -6.31 11.81 -15.67
C GLU A 161 -5.38 12.38 -16.75
N ASP A 162 -5.65 13.59 -17.26
CA ASP A 162 -4.73 14.30 -18.18
C ASP A 162 -3.37 14.51 -17.50
N VAL A 163 -3.39 14.97 -16.24
CA VAL A 163 -2.18 15.20 -15.45
C VAL A 163 -1.43 13.89 -15.21
N LEU A 164 -2.13 12.80 -14.86
CA LEU A 164 -1.52 11.48 -14.69
C LEU A 164 -0.88 10.99 -15.99
N THR A 165 -1.55 11.18 -17.13
CA THR A 165 -1.03 10.83 -18.44
C THR A 165 0.27 11.59 -18.72
N LEU A 166 0.27 12.91 -18.55
CA LEU A 166 1.46 13.74 -18.74
C LEU A 166 2.62 13.34 -17.81
N LEU A 167 2.32 13.05 -16.53
CA LEU A 167 3.32 12.59 -15.57
C LEU A 167 3.89 11.21 -15.94
N ASN A 168 3.06 10.32 -16.48
CA ASN A 168 3.43 8.96 -16.84
C ASN A 168 4.13 8.88 -18.21
N ASP A 169 3.83 9.75 -19.17
CA ASP A 169 4.48 9.81 -20.49
C ASP A 169 5.99 10.09 -20.38
N GLN A 170 6.41 10.77 -19.31
CA GLN A 170 7.82 11.02 -19.01
C GLN A 170 8.53 9.81 -18.36
N LEU A 171 7.79 8.75 -18.02
CA LEU A 171 8.35 7.58 -17.36
C LEU A 171 8.86 6.60 -18.40
N GLN A 172 10.16 6.31 -18.32
CA GLN A 172 10.85 5.39 -19.24
C GLN A 172 10.37 3.92 -19.10
N TYR A 173 9.64 3.61 -18.03
CA TYR A 173 9.20 2.25 -17.71
C TYR A 173 7.67 2.20 -17.57
N PRO A 174 6.96 1.48 -18.46
CA PRO A 174 5.50 1.33 -18.40
C PRO A 174 5.00 0.67 -17.09
N SER A 175 5.86 -0.13 -16.46
CA SER A 175 5.60 -0.78 -15.18
C SER A 175 5.60 0.18 -13.99
N THR A 176 6.05 1.43 -14.20
CA THR A 176 6.05 2.48 -13.20
C THR A 176 5.12 3.60 -13.63
N HIS A 177 3.97 3.72 -12.96
CA HIS A 177 2.98 4.73 -13.30
C HIS A 177 2.25 5.18 -12.03
N PHE A 178 1.84 6.44 -12.00
CA PHE A 178 0.84 6.93 -11.07
C PHE A 178 -0.54 6.42 -11.48
N THR A 179 -1.37 6.08 -10.50
CA THR A 179 -2.78 5.76 -10.68
C THR A 179 -3.64 6.57 -9.72
N LEU A 180 -4.95 6.61 -10.00
CA LEU A 180 -5.96 7.11 -9.08
C LEU A 180 -5.99 6.38 -7.73
N TYR A 181 -5.44 5.16 -7.66
CA TYR A 181 -5.53 4.25 -6.51
C TYR A 181 -4.21 4.09 -5.76
N SER A 182 -3.14 4.76 -6.21
CA SER A 182 -1.80 4.65 -5.65
C SER A 182 -1.42 5.96 -4.96
N TYR A 183 -2.00 6.15 -3.78
CA TYR A 183 -1.74 7.30 -2.92
C TYR A 183 -1.73 6.89 -1.45
N ALA A 184 -1.27 7.80 -0.61
CA ALA A 184 -1.38 7.67 0.84
C ALA A 184 -1.78 8.99 1.47
N ILE A 185 -2.58 8.91 2.54
CA ILE A 185 -2.90 10.05 3.38
C ILE A 185 -1.86 10.14 4.48
N LEU A 186 -1.15 11.26 4.52
CA LEU A 186 -0.05 11.47 5.46
C LEU A 186 -0.48 12.20 6.72
N ASP A 187 -1.40 13.16 6.60
CA ASP A 187 -1.87 13.96 7.71
C ASP A 187 -3.12 14.77 7.31
N TYR A 188 -3.86 15.29 8.29
CA TYR A 188 -4.97 16.21 8.11
C TYR A 188 -4.90 17.40 9.09
N ASN A 189 -4.71 18.60 8.54
CA ASN A 189 -4.82 19.85 9.28
C ASN A 189 -6.28 20.30 9.33
N LYS A 190 -6.90 20.14 10.52
CA LYS A 190 -8.29 20.53 10.79
C LYS A 190 -8.55 22.03 10.63
N THR A 191 -7.61 22.87 11.03
CA THR A 191 -7.75 24.33 11.01
C THR A 191 -7.78 24.89 9.59
N GLU A 192 -6.91 24.37 8.73
CA GLU A 192 -6.82 24.81 7.33
C GLU A 192 -7.75 24.01 6.39
N ASN A 193 -8.37 22.95 6.90
CA ASN A 193 -9.05 21.92 6.12
C ASN A 193 -8.17 21.42 4.96
N LYS A 194 -6.96 20.98 5.29
CA LYS A 194 -5.97 20.49 4.32
C LYS A 194 -5.52 19.08 4.62
N LEU A 195 -5.56 18.25 3.59
CA LEU A 195 -5.03 16.91 3.58
C LEU A 195 -3.62 16.94 3.00
N ALA A 196 -2.66 16.37 3.73
CA ALA A 196 -1.36 16.04 3.17
C ALA A 196 -1.48 14.68 2.49
N LEU A 197 -1.34 14.67 1.17
CA LEU A 197 -1.36 13.45 0.36
C LEU A 197 0.01 13.17 -0.22
N ARG A 198 0.25 11.90 -0.50
CA ARG A 198 1.35 11.48 -1.35
C ARG A 198 0.82 10.65 -2.50
N LEU A 199 1.00 11.14 -3.72
CA LEU A 199 0.84 10.32 -4.93
C LEU A 199 2.11 9.50 -5.13
N ILE A 200 1.96 8.22 -5.40
CA ILE A 200 3.09 7.30 -5.43
C ILE A 200 2.97 6.46 -6.71
N ARG A 201 4.04 6.37 -7.48
CA ARG A 201 4.05 5.47 -8.63
C ARG A 201 4.21 4.02 -8.19
N LYS A 202 3.62 3.09 -8.95
CA LYS A 202 3.98 1.67 -8.87
C LYS A 202 5.47 1.51 -9.20
N LYS A 203 6.18 0.62 -8.51
CA LYS A 203 7.60 0.36 -8.72
C LYS A 203 7.82 -1.12 -9.05
N SER A 204 8.46 -1.40 -10.17
CA SER A 204 9.02 -2.71 -10.53
C SER A 204 10.47 -2.50 -10.94
N TYR A 205 11.42 -3.16 -10.29
CA TYR A 205 12.85 -2.90 -10.52
C TYR A 205 13.63 -4.05 -11.13
N SER A 206 14.51 -3.66 -12.07
CA SER A 206 15.89 -4.13 -12.16
C SER A 206 16.85 -2.97 -11.80
N HIS A 207 17.71 -3.21 -10.80
CA HIS A 207 18.96 -2.52 -10.40
C HIS A 207 19.08 -1.00 -10.07
N LEU A 208 18.15 -0.06 -10.32
CA LEU A 208 18.43 1.40 -10.15
C LEU A 208 17.40 2.27 -9.39
N PRO A 209 17.30 2.32 -8.05
CA PRO A 209 16.19 2.98 -7.36
C PRO A 209 16.08 4.49 -7.70
N SER A 210 15.07 4.86 -8.49
CA SER A 210 14.51 6.20 -8.49
C SER A 210 13.05 6.04 -8.09
N PHE A 211 12.54 6.94 -7.26
CA PHE A 211 11.13 7.00 -6.90
C PHE A 211 10.63 8.37 -7.31
N LEU A 212 9.46 8.44 -7.95
CA LEU A 212 8.70 9.66 -8.09
C LEU A 212 7.55 9.55 -7.10
N GLN A 213 7.69 10.28 -6.00
CA GLN A 213 6.63 10.48 -5.01
C GLN A 213 6.29 11.96 -5.05
N LEU A 214 5.01 12.32 -5.13
CA LEU A 214 4.57 13.72 -5.13
C LEU A 214 3.80 13.99 -3.85
N GLY A 215 4.42 14.73 -2.93
CA GLY A 215 3.77 15.21 -1.71
C GLY A 215 2.99 16.49 -1.99
N ILE A 216 1.68 16.46 -1.80
CA ILE A 216 0.80 17.59 -2.12
C ILE A 216 -0.16 17.90 -0.98
N LYS A 217 -0.46 19.19 -0.81
CA LYS A 217 -1.52 19.65 0.09
C LYS A 217 -2.77 19.97 -0.71
N VAL A 218 -3.87 19.34 -0.34
CA VAL A 218 -5.14 19.43 -1.07
C VAL A 218 -6.30 19.62 -0.11
N THR A 219 -7.39 20.18 -0.61
CA THR A 219 -8.64 20.27 0.14
C THR A 219 -9.40 18.96 -0.04
N PRO A 220 -9.77 18.24 1.05
CA PRO A 220 -10.65 17.10 0.94
C PRO A 220 -12.04 17.53 0.47
N ASN A 221 -12.77 16.66 -0.21
CA ASN A 221 -14.17 16.93 -0.51
C ASN A 221 -15.00 16.96 0.79
N LYS A 222 -16.20 17.54 0.72
CA LYS A 222 -17.04 17.77 1.92
C LYS A 222 -17.34 16.46 2.67
N GLU A 223 -17.67 15.39 1.96
CA GLU A 223 -18.00 14.09 2.59
C GLU A 223 -16.78 13.52 3.33
N PHE A 224 -15.61 13.53 2.67
CA PHE A 224 -14.39 12.99 3.26
C PHE A 224 -13.87 13.84 4.41
N ALA A 225 -14.03 15.17 4.36
CA ALA A 225 -13.72 16.07 5.46
C ALA A 225 -14.50 15.72 6.73
N GLU A 226 -15.77 15.35 6.61
CA GLU A 226 -16.58 14.90 7.76
C GLU A 226 -16.12 13.54 8.27
N LYS A 227 -15.77 12.59 7.39
CA LYS A 227 -15.17 11.31 7.81
C LYS A 227 -13.87 11.52 8.61
N LEU A 228 -13.01 12.45 8.18
CA LEU A 228 -11.76 12.78 8.88
C LEU A 228 -11.99 13.32 10.30
N LYS A 229 -13.10 14.04 10.54
CA LYS A 229 -13.43 14.59 11.86
C LYS A 229 -14.04 13.55 12.80
N GLN A 230 -14.80 12.60 12.26
CA GLN A 230 -15.59 11.63 13.03
C GLN A 230 -14.84 10.35 13.40
N ASN A 231 -13.78 10.01 12.67
CA ASN A 231 -13.07 8.75 12.85
C ASN A 231 -11.77 8.91 13.64
N ASN A 232 -11.42 7.85 14.38
CA ASN A 232 -10.08 7.67 14.92
C ASN A 232 -9.15 7.25 13.78
N ASN A 233 -8.53 8.26 13.16
CA ASN A 233 -7.62 8.05 12.05
C ASN A 233 -6.23 7.67 12.58
N PHE A 234 -5.53 6.81 11.86
CA PHE A 234 -4.08 6.73 11.99
C PHE A 234 -3.42 7.07 10.65
N TYR A 235 -2.25 7.66 10.74
CA TYR A 235 -1.47 8.12 9.59
C TYR A 235 -0.06 7.55 9.63
N MET A 236 0.67 7.76 8.54
CA MET A 236 2.04 7.27 8.38
C MET A 236 2.94 7.74 9.54
N GLY A 237 3.61 6.81 10.22
CA GLY A 237 4.44 7.10 11.40
C GLY A 237 3.76 6.87 12.76
N THR A 238 2.47 6.49 12.79
CA THR A 238 1.83 6.01 14.03
C THR A 238 2.42 4.66 14.52
N PHE A 239 2.95 3.83 13.62
CA PHE A 239 3.63 2.58 13.97
C PHE A 239 5.15 2.77 14.03
N LEU A 240 5.74 2.45 15.20
CA LEU A 240 7.17 2.57 15.52
C LEU A 240 8.13 1.87 14.53
N LYS A 241 7.63 0.98 13.65
CA LYS A 241 8.42 0.18 12.70
C LYS A 241 8.00 0.31 11.23
N GLY A 242 7.27 1.35 10.84
CA GLY A 242 7.01 1.63 9.40
C GLY A 242 8.22 2.28 8.75
N ARG A 243 8.99 1.53 7.94
CA ARG A 243 10.16 2.10 7.22
C ARG A 243 9.71 3.30 6.39
N VAL A 244 10.30 4.45 6.71
CA VAL A 244 10.45 5.57 5.80
C VAL A 244 11.43 5.12 4.73
N THR A 245 10.95 4.61 3.59
CA THR A 245 11.83 4.54 2.44
C THR A 245 12.17 5.97 2.06
N HIS A 246 13.48 6.23 2.11
CA HIS A 246 14.11 7.54 1.97
C HIS A 246 13.56 8.35 0.79
N GLN A 247 13.37 9.64 1.07
CA GLN A 247 13.37 10.81 0.19
C GLN A 247 13.39 10.58 -1.33
N SER A 248 12.36 11.10 -1.99
CA SER A 248 12.54 11.98 -3.16
C SER A 248 11.32 12.91 -3.30
N PHE A 249 11.59 14.21 -3.14
CA PHE A 249 10.74 15.38 -3.42
C PHE A 249 9.47 15.60 -2.58
N TYR A 250 9.63 16.05 -1.33
CA TYR A 250 9.29 17.42 -0.88
C TYR A 250 9.44 17.61 0.64
N LYS A 251 9.67 18.87 0.99
CA LYS A 251 9.84 19.52 2.31
C LYS A 251 9.16 18.79 3.48
N LYS A 252 9.90 18.56 4.58
CA LYS A 252 9.29 18.48 5.92
C LYS A 252 8.45 19.76 6.10
N PHE A 253 7.17 19.60 6.40
CA PHE A 253 6.39 20.69 6.97
C PHE A 253 6.87 20.95 8.39
#